data_AF-A0A934A8T6-F1
#
_entry.id   AF-A0A934A8T6-F1
#
_cell.length_a   1.000
_cell.length_b   1.000
_cell.length_c   1.000
_cell.angle_alpha   90.00
_cell.angle_beta   90.00
_cell.angle_gamma   90.00
#
_symmetry.space_group_name_H-M   'P 1'
#
loop_
_entity.id
_entity.type
_entity.pdbx_description
1 polymer ?
#
loop_
_entity_poly.entity_id
_entity_poly.type
_entity_poly.pdbx_seq_one_letter_code
_entity_poly.pdbx_strand_id
1 'polypeptide(L)'
;MSERNSRDTFRDKRGTAAEQGSDEDYYPEDAYSPWKKGNVESFMSNLSKSSGLLLVIIGAGVFILVALFVFLPMLHSPTDTKPVAEMEARVKKMEAKLTEMEQNYQKVAQLALQEDKLDQVSARVDRLGASTTQRLDQMTRDLETLHKQPAPVKTDSASKQPAAPSKPEPAVKHPAPAKTESAAKSPAAPKAEPASSPKPAETPEKKASTEKYHEVKPLETLYGLGKAYGLSVDELRRLNNMSPTDTIRTGQKLKVSK
;
A
#
# COMPACT_ATOMS: atom_id res chain seq x y z
N MET A 1 -63.19 -41.59 -4.14
CA MET A 1 -64.06 -40.96 -5.16
C MET A 1 -64.59 -39.64 -4.60
N SER A 2 -64.39 -38.56 -5.34
CA SER A 2 -65.09 -37.26 -5.22
C SER A 2 -64.53 -36.20 -4.25
N GLU A 3 -63.33 -35.70 -4.57
CA GLU A 3 -63.03 -34.27 -4.37
C GLU A 3 -63.67 -33.46 -5.52
N ARG A 4 -64.52 -32.48 -5.18
CA ARG A 4 -64.94 -31.35 -6.02
C ARG A 4 -65.31 -30.21 -5.06
N ASN A 5 -64.42 -29.24 -4.87
CA ASN A 5 -64.27 -28.00 -5.65
C ASN A 5 -65.21 -26.87 -5.17
N SER A 6 -64.57 -25.78 -4.71
CA SER A 6 -64.94 -24.35 -4.77
C SER A 6 -64.46 -23.71 -3.46
N ARG A 7 -63.24 -23.17 -3.35
CA ARG A 7 -62.79 -21.89 -3.93
C ARG A 7 -63.93 -20.88 -3.99
N ASP A 8 -64.09 -20.09 -2.93
CA ASP A 8 -64.21 -18.64 -3.07
C ASP A 8 -64.18 -17.90 -1.72
N THR A 9 -63.63 -16.68 -1.77
CA THR A 9 -63.66 -15.62 -0.74
C THR A 9 -62.75 -15.72 0.49
N PHE A 10 -61.45 -15.47 0.29
CA PHE A 10 -60.73 -14.64 1.28
C PHE A 10 -59.58 -13.87 0.63
N ARG A 11 -59.95 -12.89 -0.20
CA ARG A 11 -59.04 -11.88 -0.74
C ARG A 11 -59.58 -10.51 -0.36
N ASP A 12 -59.03 -9.94 0.71
CA ASP A 12 -58.64 -8.52 0.80
C ASP A 12 -58.46 -8.11 2.26
N LYS A 13 -57.27 -8.38 2.81
CA LYS A 13 -56.61 -7.54 3.81
C LYS A 13 -55.09 -7.68 3.65
N ARG A 14 -54.55 -7.22 2.51
CA ARG A 14 -53.14 -6.81 2.45
C ARG A 14 -53.10 -5.33 2.78
N GLY A 15 -53.00 -5.05 4.08
CA GLY A 15 -52.55 -3.77 4.59
C GLY A 15 -51.15 -3.50 4.02
N THR A 16 -51.05 -2.35 3.38
CA THR A 16 -49.88 -1.76 2.74
C THR A 16 -48.72 -1.66 3.74
N ALA A 17 -47.72 -2.52 3.59
CA ALA A 17 -46.39 -2.25 4.11
C ALA A 17 -45.82 -1.10 3.28
N ALA A 18 -45.83 0.10 3.85
CA ALA A 18 -45.14 1.25 3.29
C ALA A 18 -43.64 0.99 3.39
N GLU A 19 -43.08 0.65 2.24
CA GLU A 19 -41.67 0.58 1.92
C GLU A 19 -41.06 1.98 2.17
N GLN A 20 -40.36 2.14 3.30
CA GLN A 20 -39.50 3.30 3.53
C GLN A 20 -38.29 3.16 2.61
N GLY A 21 -38.46 3.64 1.39
CA GLY A 21 -37.38 3.89 0.44
C GLY A 21 -36.46 4.97 0.98
N SER A 22 -35.18 4.67 0.92
CA SER A 22 -34.01 5.54 1.04
C SER A 22 -34.31 7.02 0.84
N ASP A 23 -34.00 7.82 1.87
CA ASP A 23 -33.69 9.23 1.76
C ASP A 23 -32.51 9.37 0.78
N GLU A 24 -32.81 9.52 -0.51
CA GLU A 24 -31.87 10.09 -1.45
C GLU A 24 -31.70 11.56 -1.06
N ASP A 25 -30.49 11.91 -0.62
CA ASP A 25 -30.03 13.29 -0.48
C ASP A 25 -30.04 13.97 -1.85
N TYR A 26 -31.24 14.33 -2.33
CA TYR A 26 -31.44 15.13 -3.52
C TYR A 26 -30.95 16.54 -3.22
N TYR A 27 -29.69 16.80 -3.57
CA TYR A 27 -29.14 18.15 -3.53
C TYR A 27 -29.80 18.99 -4.62
N PRO A 28 -30.51 20.08 -4.26
CA PRO A 28 -31.07 21.00 -5.24
C PRO A 28 -29.93 21.64 -6.07
N GLU A 29 -29.85 21.34 -7.37
CA GLU A 29 -28.83 21.90 -8.30
C GLU A 29 -28.85 23.43 -8.36
N ASP A 30 -29.97 24.06 -8.02
CA ASP A 30 -30.12 25.52 -8.01
C ASP A 30 -29.50 26.20 -6.78
N ALA A 31 -29.13 25.45 -5.73
CA ALA A 31 -28.47 25.98 -4.55
C ALA A 31 -27.01 26.43 -4.80
N TYR A 32 -26.39 25.98 -5.90
CA TYR A 32 -24.99 26.29 -6.24
C TYR A 32 -24.81 27.34 -7.36
N SER A 33 -25.86 28.07 -7.74
CA SER A 33 -25.75 29.16 -8.71
C SER A 33 -25.72 30.53 -8.01
N PRO A 34 -24.55 31.18 -7.82
CA PRO A 34 -24.46 32.53 -7.25
C PRO A 34 -25.03 33.64 -8.16
N TRP A 35 -25.53 33.29 -9.35
CA TRP A 35 -26.05 34.23 -10.34
C TRP A 35 -27.58 34.18 -10.37
N LYS A 36 -28.24 35.16 -9.72
CA LYS A 36 -29.69 35.35 -9.80
C LYS A 36 -30.11 35.66 -11.26
N LYS A 37 -30.82 34.73 -11.90
CA LYS A 37 -31.26 34.83 -13.32
C LYS A 37 -31.98 36.14 -13.67
N GLY A 38 -32.77 36.71 -12.75
CA GLY A 38 -33.59 37.91 -13.02
C GLY A 38 -32.81 39.20 -13.31
N ASN A 39 -31.59 39.37 -12.78
CA ASN A 39 -30.82 40.61 -12.98
C ASN A 39 -30.14 40.65 -14.36
N VAL A 40 -29.84 39.49 -14.94
CA VAL A 40 -29.13 39.38 -16.23
C VAL A 40 -30.10 39.64 -17.39
N GLU A 41 -31.35 39.19 -17.29
CA GLU A 41 -32.37 39.39 -18.32
C GLU A 41 -32.84 40.85 -18.42
N SER A 42 -32.99 41.54 -17.28
CA SER A 42 -33.31 42.97 -17.27
C SER A 42 -32.16 43.84 -17.79
N PHE A 43 -30.92 43.38 -17.65
CA PHE A 43 -29.75 44.04 -18.21
C PHE A 43 -29.68 43.85 -19.73
N MET A 44 -29.88 42.62 -20.22
CA MET A 44 -29.84 42.29 -21.66
C MET A 44 -30.96 42.98 -22.47
N SER A 45 -32.15 43.14 -21.89
CA SER A 45 -33.29 43.79 -22.58
C SER A 45 -33.15 45.32 -22.69
N ASN A 46 -32.52 45.98 -21.72
CA ASN A 46 -32.17 47.41 -21.82
C ASN A 46 -30.98 47.67 -22.75
N LEU A 47 -30.10 46.66 -22.93
CA LEU A 47 -28.99 46.72 -23.86
C LEU A 47 -29.44 46.72 -25.33
N SER A 48 -30.52 46.00 -25.66
CA SER A 48 -31.03 45.83 -27.02
C SER A 48 -31.82 47.04 -27.57
N LYS A 49 -32.32 47.95 -26.71
CA LYS A 49 -33.24 49.04 -27.13
C LYS A 49 -32.53 50.33 -27.55
N SER A 50 -31.23 50.48 -27.24
CA SER A 50 -30.44 51.65 -27.59
C SER A 50 -29.15 51.23 -28.27
N SER A 51 -29.16 51.24 -29.61
CA SER A 51 -27.99 50.86 -30.43
C SER A 51 -26.75 51.73 -30.11
N GLY A 52 -26.95 52.97 -29.66
CA GLY A 52 -25.87 53.85 -29.21
C GLY A 52 -25.29 53.47 -27.85
N LEU A 53 -26.13 53.02 -26.90
CA LEU A 53 -25.68 52.53 -25.60
C LEU A 53 -24.85 51.24 -25.72
N LEU A 54 -25.24 50.36 -26.65
CA LEU A 54 -24.56 49.10 -26.91
C LEU A 54 -23.12 49.35 -27.41
N LEU A 55 -22.90 50.32 -28.30
CA LEU A 55 -21.55 50.70 -28.76
C LEU A 55 -20.70 51.32 -27.64
N VAL A 56 -21.29 52.13 -26.76
CA VAL A 56 -20.58 52.71 -25.61
C VAL A 56 -20.20 51.62 -24.60
N ILE A 57 -21.06 50.61 -24.38
CA ILE A 57 -20.79 49.50 -23.48
C ILE A 57 -19.77 48.52 -24.07
N ILE A 58 -19.83 48.24 -25.38
CA ILE A 58 -18.77 47.48 -26.07
C ILE A 58 -17.45 48.25 -25.98
N GLY A 59 -17.46 49.55 -26.27
CA GLY A 59 -16.27 50.41 -26.18
C GLY A 59 -15.70 50.47 -24.77
N ALA A 60 -16.53 50.63 -23.75
CA ALA A 60 -16.13 50.60 -22.35
C ALA A 60 -15.65 49.21 -21.92
N GLY A 61 -16.27 48.13 -22.40
CA GLY A 61 -15.86 46.77 -22.13
C GLY A 61 -14.50 46.43 -22.76
N VAL A 62 -14.27 46.83 -24.01
CA VAL A 62 -12.98 46.70 -24.67
C VAL A 62 -11.93 47.58 -23.99
N PHE A 63 -12.28 48.80 -23.60
CA PHE A 63 -11.37 49.67 -22.85
C PHE A 63 -11.02 49.09 -21.48
N ILE A 64 -11.98 48.51 -20.75
CA ILE A 64 -11.74 47.81 -19.48
C ILE A 64 -10.90 46.55 -19.71
N LEU A 65 -11.13 45.78 -20.77
CA LEU A 65 -10.30 44.60 -21.09
C LEU A 65 -8.87 44.98 -21.46
N VAL A 66 -8.68 46.05 -22.25
CA VAL A 66 -7.36 46.58 -22.60
C VAL A 66 -6.70 47.18 -21.37
N ALA A 67 -7.42 47.94 -20.56
CA ALA A 67 -6.92 48.48 -19.30
C ALA A 67 -6.57 47.34 -18.34
N LEU A 68 -7.37 46.28 -18.23
CA LEU A 68 -7.05 45.10 -17.44
C LEU A 68 -5.83 44.39 -18.02
N PHE A 69 -5.69 44.24 -19.34
CA PHE A 69 -4.52 43.60 -19.94
C PHE A 69 -3.23 44.40 -19.73
N VAL A 70 -3.33 45.74 -19.74
CA VAL A 70 -2.20 46.67 -19.57
C VAL A 70 -1.87 46.92 -18.08
N PHE A 71 -2.88 47.03 -17.21
CA PHE A 71 -2.72 47.29 -15.78
C PHE A 71 -2.70 46.03 -14.90
N LEU A 72 -3.20 44.85 -15.33
CA LEU A 72 -2.98 43.57 -14.60
C LEU A 72 -1.51 43.36 -14.28
N PRO A 73 -0.58 43.46 -15.25
CA PRO A 73 0.83 43.25 -14.94
C PRO A 73 1.42 44.36 -14.06
N MET A 74 0.75 45.50 -13.92
CA MET A 74 1.18 46.62 -13.06
C MET A 74 0.63 46.53 -11.63
N LEU A 75 -0.44 45.76 -11.41
CA LEU A 75 -1.00 45.45 -10.07
C LEU A 75 -0.42 44.16 -9.47
N HIS A 76 0.17 43.27 -10.26
CA HIS A 76 1.00 42.20 -9.73
C HIS A 76 2.35 42.81 -9.33
N SER A 77 2.51 43.08 -8.03
CA SER A 77 3.86 43.17 -7.44
C SER A 77 4.68 41.98 -7.93
N PRO A 78 5.99 42.14 -8.21
CA PRO A 78 6.84 41.01 -8.55
C PRO A 78 6.77 40.01 -7.39
N THR A 79 5.94 38.97 -7.56
CA THR A 79 5.94 37.84 -6.67
C THR A 79 7.36 37.28 -6.77
N ASP A 80 8.08 37.28 -5.65
CA ASP A 80 9.30 36.50 -5.45
C ASP A 80 9.21 35.24 -6.30
N THR A 81 10.10 35.04 -7.28
CA THR A 81 10.10 33.90 -8.21
C THR A 81 10.34 32.53 -7.55
N LYS A 82 10.37 32.51 -6.21
CA LYS A 82 10.57 31.35 -5.34
C LYS A 82 9.51 30.23 -5.47
N PRO A 83 8.19 30.47 -5.64
CA PRO A 83 7.20 29.41 -5.67
C PRO A 83 7.23 28.61 -6.99
N VAL A 84 7.66 29.22 -8.11
CA VAL A 84 7.72 28.54 -9.41
C VAL A 84 8.89 27.55 -9.46
N ALA A 85 10.08 27.96 -8.99
CA ALA A 85 11.24 27.08 -8.89
C ALA A 85 11.00 25.91 -7.93
N GLU A 86 10.29 26.15 -6.82
CA GLU A 86 9.89 25.08 -5.90
C GLU A 86 8.86 24.13 -6.54
N MET A 87 7.92 24.65 -7.34
CA MET A 87 6.95 23.84 -8.06
C MET A 87 7.61 22.98 -9.14
N GLU A 88 8.59 23.52 -9.87
CA GLU A 88 9.43 22.74 -10.82
C GLU A 88 10.22 21.64 -10.11
N ALA A 89 10.82 21.93 -8.96
CA ALA A 89 11.52 20.92 -8.17
C ALA A 89 10.57 19.81 -7.67
N ARG A 90 9.34 20.17 -7.30
CA ARG A 90 8.29 19.20 -6.92
C ARG A 90 7.83 18.36 -8.11
N VAL A 91 7.67 18.95 -9.28
CA VAL A 91 7.31 18.23 -10.52
C VAL A 91 8.43 17.23 -10.87
N LYS A 92 9.69 17.67 -10.88
CA LYS A 92 10.84 16.79 -11.15
C LYS A 92 10.95 15.65 -10.14
N LYS A 93 10.62 15.92 -8.87
CA LYS A 93 10.56 14.87 -7.83
C LYS A 93 9.38 13.92 -8.05
N MET A 94 8.25 14.40 -8.55
CA MET A 94 7.12 13.53 -8.94
C MET A 94 7.46 12.66 -10.14
N GLU A 95 8.10 13.20 -11.18
CA GLU A 95 8.59 12.44 -12.34
C GLU A 95 9.59 11.34 -11.93
N ALA A 96 10.51 11.67 -11.01
CA ALA A 96 11.45 10.69 -10.47
C ALA A 96 10.71 9.59 -9.66
N LYS A 97 9.73 9.96 -8.84
CA LYS A 97 8.89 9.00 -8.10
C LYS A 97 8.04 8.14 -9.02
N LEU A 98 7.53 8.67 -10.13
CA LEU A 98 6.80 7.91 -11.14
C LEU A 98 7.72 6.86 -11.77
N THR A 99 8.92 7.26 -12.17
CA THR A 99 9.94 6.32 -12.68
C THR A 99 10.31 5.26 -11.65
N GLU A 100 10.46 5.64 -10.39
CA GLU A 100 10.73 4.70 -9.29
C GLU A 100 9.56 3.72 -9.08
N MET A 101 8.31 4.21 -9.16
CA MET A 101 7.12 3.36 -9.05
C MET A 101 7.04 2.37 -10.20
N GLU A 102 7.38 2.80 -11.41
CA GLU A 102 7.43 1.92 -12.59
C GLU A 102 8.53 0.86 -12.46
N GLN A 103 9.70 1.24 -11.96
CA GLN A 103 10.75 0.27 -11.62
C GLN A 103 10.32 -0.71 -10.52
N ASN A 104 9.60 -0.23 -9.50
CA ASN A 104 9.09 -1.10 -8.45
C ASN A 104 8.03 -2.07 -8.99
N TYR A 105 7.17 -1.64 -9.91
CA TYR A 105 6.24 -2.53 -10.59
C TYR A 105 6.97 -3.62 -11.40
N GLN A 106 8.03 -3.25 -12.14
CA GLN A 106 8.88 -4.21 -12.84
C GLN A 106 9.55 -5.22 -11.89
N LYS A 107 10.02 -4.77 -10.73
CA LYS A 107 10.56 -5.67 -9.70
C LYS A 107 9.52 -6.61 -9.13
N VAL A 108 8.29 -6.13 -8.88
CA VAL A 108 7.19 -6.99 -8.42
C VAL A 108 6.86 -8.04 -9.48
N ALA A 109 6.83 -7.68 -10.76
CA ALA A 109 6.66 -8.64 -11.84
C ALA A 109 7.79 -9.70 -11.88
N GLN A 110 9.04 -9.31 -11.62
CA GLN A 110 10.16 -10.25 -11.50
C GLN A 110 10.07 -11.14 -10.26
N LEU A 111 9.60 -10.60 -9.14
CA LEU A 111 9.39 -11.37 -7.90
C LEU A 111 8.27 -12.39 -8.07
N ALA A 112 7.21 -12.06 -8.80
CA ALA A 112 6.15 -13.02 -9.15
C ALA A 112 6.71 -14.18 -10.00
N LEU A 113 7.64 -13.91 -10.93
CA LEU A 113 8.36 -14.98 -11.65
C LEU A 113 9.30 -15.80 -10.75
N GLN A 114 9.69 -15.27 -9.59
CA GLN A 114 10.53 -15.97 -8.63
C GLN A 114 9.72 -16.92 -7.72
N GLU A 115 8.41 -16.73 -7.59
CA GLU A 115 7.53 -17.67 -6.86
C GLU A 115 7.58 -19.08 -7.47
N ASP A 116 7.68 -19.20 -8.80
CA ASP A 116 7.82 -20.49 -9.50
C ASP A 116 9.09 -21.27 -9.07
N LYS A 117 10.16 -20.55 -8.67
CA LYS A 117 11.36 -21.19 -8.12
C LYS A 117 11.13 -21.73 -6.71
N LEU A 118 10.29 -21.08 -5.91
CA LEU A 118 9.90 -21.62 -4.60
C LEU A 118 9.06 -22.89 -4.78
N ASP A 119 8.13 -22.91 -5.73
CA ASP A 119 7.34 -24.11 -6.05
C ASP A 119 8.23 -25.25 -6.54
N GLN A 120 9.24 -24.96 -7.36
CA GLN A 120 10.23 -25.96 -7.78
C GLN A 120 11.02 -26.53 -6.59
N VAL A 121 11.37 -25.69 -5.60
CA VAL A 121 12.05 -26.15 -4.38
C VAL A 121 11.11 -27.02 -3.55
N SER A 122 9.85 -26.63 -3.39
CA SER A 122 8.84 -27.44 -2.70
C SER A 122 8.70 -28.82 -3.36
N ALA A 123 8.53 -28.86 -4.68
CA ALA A 123 8.42 -30.10 -5.42
C ALA A 123 9.67 -31.00 -5.31
N ARG A 124 10.86 -30.42 -5.15
CA ARG A 124 12.09 -31.19 -4.88
C ARG A 124 12.07 -31.79 -3.48
N VAL A 125 11.63 -31.04 -2.49
CA VAL A 125 11.50 -31.51 -1.10
C VAL A 125 10.49 -32.65 -1.03
N ASP A 126 9.36 -32.56 -1.73
CA ASP A 126 8.35 -33.64 -1.77
C ASP A 126 8.92 -34.92 -2.40
N ARG A 127 9.65 -34.79 -3.53
CA ARG A 127 10.33 -35.93 -4.18
C ARG A 127 11.38 -36.56 -3.28
N LEU A 128 12.13 -35.74 -2.53
CA LEU A 128 13.08 -36.22 -1.53
C LEU A 128 12.37 -36.99 -0.41
N GLY A 129 11.25 -36.49 0.11
CA GLY A 129 10.42 -37.17 1.10
C GLY A 129 9.89 -38.51 0.59
N ALA A 130 9.35 -38.55 -0.63
CA ALA A 130 8.88 -39.77 -1.27
C ALA A 130 10.00 -40.81 -1.44
N SER A 131 11.18 -40.39 -1.91
CA SER A 131 12.32 -41.30 -2.10
C SER A 131 12.86 -41.88 -0.78
N THR A 132 12.80 -41.09 0.29
CA THR A 132 13.21 -41.52 1.63
C THR A 132 12.23 -42.55 2.18
N THR A 133 10.93 -42.31 1.99
CA THR A 133 9.86 -43.25 2.36
C THR A 133 10.02 -44.58 1.62
N GLN A 134 10.25 -44.53 0.31
CA GLN A 134 10.46 -45.73 -0.50
C GLN A 134 11.68 -46.56 -0.03
N ARG A 135 12.76 -45.88 0.39
CA ARG A 135 13.93 -46.57 0.96
C ARG A 135 13.61 -47.23 2.31
N LEU A 136 12.82 -46.59 3.17
CA LEU A 136 12.37 -47.18 4.44
C LEU A 136 11.50 -48.42 4.18
N ASP A 137 10.59 -48.36 3.22
CA ASP A 137 9.76 -49.50 2.84
C ASP A 137 10.58 -50.66 2.25
N GLN A 138 11.61 -50.33 1.46
CA GLN A 138 12.55 -51.31 0.92
C GLN A 138 13.30 -52.03 2.05
N MET A 139 13.86 -51.27 3.01
CA MET A 139 14.56 -51.84 4.16
C MET A 139 13.63 -52.71 5.00
N THR A 140 12.37 -52.28 5.20
CA THR A 140 11.38 -53.04 5.96
C THR A 140 11.06 -54.38 5.28
N ARG A 141 10.89 -54.37 3.95
CA ARG A 141 10.69 -55.61 3.18
C ARG A 141 11.93 -56.51 3.21
N ASP A 142 13.13 -55.96 3.07
CA ASP A 142 14.36 -56.74 3.12
C ASP A 142 14.53 -57.41 4.50
N LEU A 143 14.24 -56.67 5.59
CA LEU A 143 14.22 -57.20 6.97
C LEU A 143 13.18 -58.32 7.16
N GLU A 144 12.01 -58.21 6.54
CA GLU A 144 10.99 -59.26 6.60
C GLU A 144 11.41 -60.51 5.81
N THR A 145 12.06 -60.34 4.65
CA THR A 145 12.58 -61.48 3.87
C THR A 145 13.70 -62.23 4.58
N LEU A 146 14.56 -61.52 5.33
CA LEU A 146 15.59 -62.11 6.19
C LEU A 146 15.00 -62.97 7.32
N HIS A 147 13.83 -62.59 7.85
CA HIS A 147 13.14 -63.38 8.88
C HIS A 147 12.38 -64.61 8.34
N LYS A 148 12.12 -64.67 7.02
CA LYS A 148 11.33 -65.76 6.39
C LYS A 148 12.18 -66.79 5.63
N GLN A 149 13.50 -66.66 5.54
CA GLN A 149 14.35 -67.71 4.94
C GLN A 149 14.59 -68.88 5.92
N PRO A 150 14.10 -70.11 5.63
CA PRO A 150 14.66 -71.30 6.24
C PRO A 150 16.00 -71.58 5.57
N ALA A 151 17.07 -71.78 6.34
CA ALA A 151 18.38 -72.10 5.80
C ALA A 151 18.36 -73.38 4.95
N PRO A 152 18.97 -73.38 3.75
CA PRO A 152 19.54 -74.59 3.18
C PRO A 152 21.06 -74.42 3.11
N VAL A 153 21.75 -75.19 3.94
CA VAL A 153 23.16 -75.51 3.74
C VAL A 153 23.25 -76.34 2.45
N LYS A 154 24.06 -75.87 1.48
CA LYS A 154 24.97 -76.70 0.69
C LYS A 154 25.89 -75.84 -0.18
N THR A 155 27.17 -75.98 0.12
CA THR A 155 28.34 -75.68 -0.71
C THR A 155 28.32 -76.47 -2.02
N ASP A 156 28.63 -75.82 -3.14
CA ASP A 156 29.62 -76.32 -4.11
C ASP A 156 30.07 -75.24 -5.12
N SER A 157 31.35 -75.35 -5.49
CA SER A 157 32.19 -74.48 -6.32
C SER A 157 31.70 -74.15 -7.73
N ALA A 158 32.01 -72.95 -8.24
CA ALA A 158 32.97 -72.76 -9.34
C ALA A 158 33.04 -71.30 -9.84
N SER A 159 34.27 -70.80 -9.92
CA SER A 159 34.74 -69.55 -10.52
C SER A 159 34.27 -69.32 -11.96
N LYS A 160 33.75 -68.11 -12.26
CA LYS A 160 34.22 -67.35 -13.43
C LYS A 160 33.87 -65.86 -13.36
N GLN A 161 34.89 -65.07 -13.03
CA GLN A 161 35.00 -63.64 -13.33
C GLN A 161 34.97 -63.41 -14.85
N PRO A 162 34.35 -62.32 -15.33
CA PRO A 162 34.92 -61.57 -16.46
C PRO A 162 35.43 -60.21 -15.98
N ALA A 163 36.67 -59.95 -16.34
CA ALA A 163 37.39 -58.70 -16.14
C ALA A 163 36.77 -57.53 -16.91
N ALA A 164 37.02 -56.34 -16.38
CA ALA A 164 36.75 -55.02 -16.95
C ALA A 164 37.31 -54.81 -18.37
N PRO A 165 36.83 -53.78 -19.08
CA PRO A 165 37.69 -52.91 -19.88
C PRO A 165 37.93 -51.57 -19.16
N SER A 166 39.19 -51.14 -19.24
CA SER A 166 39.80 -50.00 -18.56
C SER A 166 39.64 -48.68 -19.33
N LYS A 167 39.22 -47.61 -18.63
CA LYS A 167 39.54 -46.14 -18.73
C LYS A 167 39.47 -45.39 -20.10
N PRO A 168 39.38 -44.03 -20.16
CA PRO A 168 39.77 -43.03 -19.14
C PRO A 168 38.71 -41.98 -18.73
N GLU A 169 38.91 -41.44 -17.51
CA GLU A 169 38.39 -40.16 -17.02
C GLU A 169 38.52 -39.02 -18.06
N PRO A 170 37.62 -38.04 -17.99
CA PRO A 170 38.09 -36.72 -17.59
C PRO A 170 37.36 -36.21 -16.35
N ALA A 171 38.17 -35.67 -15.45
CA ALA A 171 37.81 -35.14 -14.16
C ALA A 171 36.81 -33.98 -14.22
N VAL A 172 35.77 -34.02 -13.38
CA VAL A 172 35.20 -32.81 -12.77
C VAL A 172 34.89 -33.09 -11.30
N LYS A 173 35.89 -32.81 -10.47
CA LYS A 173 35.86 -32.26 -9.11
C LYS A 173 34.58 -32.51 -8.29
N HIS A 174 34.69 -33.43 -7.33
CA HIS A 174 33.95 -33.33 -6.06
C HIS A 174 34.25 -31.97 -5.39
N PRO A 175 33.24 -31.35 -4.79
CA PRO A 175 33.38 -30.99 -3.40
C PRO A 175 32.35 -31.76 -2.58
N ALA A 176 32.85 -32.65 -1.73
CA ALA A 176 32.05 -33.23 -0.66
C ALA A 176 31.64 -32.12 0.34
N PRO A 177 30.46 -32.24 0.97
CA PRO A 177 29.96 -31.28 1.93
C PRO A 177 30.63 -31.44 3.31
N ALA A 178 30.89 -30.28 3.92
CA ALA A 178 30.86 -29.93 5.33
C ALA A 178 31.10 -31.01 6.41
N LYS A 179 32.08 -30.72 7.29
CA LYS A 179 31.96 -30.99 8.73
C LYS A 179 31.86 -29.64 9.47
N THR A 180 30.68 -29.45 10.07
CA THR A 180 30.43 -28.97 11.44
C THR A 180 31.33 -27.88 12.01
N GLU A 181 30.75 -26.78 12.49
CA GLU A 181 30.45 -26.62 13.92
C GLU A 181 29.57 -25.39 14.17
N SER A 182 28.36 -25.67 14.67
CA SER A 182 27.47 -24.71 15.33
C SER A 182 27.96 -24.52 16.76
N ALA A 183 28.25 -23.29 17.17
CA ALA A 183 28.32 -22.94 18.59
C ALA A 183 27.63 -21.58 18.81
N ALA A 184 26.45 -21.66 19.41
CA ALA A 184 25.66 -20.57 19.94
C ALA A 184 26.44 -19.76 20.99
N LYS A 185 26.19 -18.44 21.04
CA LYS A 185 26.30 -17.63 22.27
C LYS A 185 25.62 -16.25 22.13
N SER A 186 24.42 -16.18 22.67
CA SER A 186 23.86 -15.04 23.42
C SER A 186 23.18 -15.73 24.61
N PRO A 187 23.38 -15.33 25.89
CA PRO A 187 23.07 -13.98 26.38
C PRO A 187 23.97 -13.46 27.53
N ALA A 188 24.00 -12.14 27.75
CA ALA A 188 24.15 -11.54 29.09
C ALA A 188 24.06 -9.99 29.06
N ALA A 189 22.94 -9.46 29.53
CA ALA A 189 22.89 -8.32 30.45
C ALA A 189 22.49 -8.92 31.83
N PRO A 190 22.88 -8.40 33.01
CA PRO A 190 22.70 -6.99 33.41
C PRO A 190 23.76 -6.44 34.40
N LYS A 191 23.50 -5.21 34.90
CA LYS A 191 23.97 -4.56 36.16
C LYS A 191 24.82 -3.31 35.92
N ALA A 192 24.61 -2.15 36.53
CA ALA A 192 23.53 -1.49 37.27
C ALA A 192 23.97 -0.01 37.38
N GLU A 193 23.01 0.87 37.68
CA GLU A 193 23.17 2.30 37.94
C GLU A 193 24.17 2.60 39.08
N PRO A 194 24.67 3.85 39.14
CA PRO A 194 24.14 4.69 40.23
C PRO A 194 23.67 6.07 39.76
N ALA A 195 22.52 6.47 40.30
CA ALA A 195 21.98 7.81 40.29
C ALA A 195 22.90 8.80 41.03
N SER A 196 22.95 10.05 40.56
CA SER A 196 22.97 11.28 41.39
C SER A 196 22.81 12.52 40.51
N SER A 197 21.71 13.24 40.70
CA SER A 197 21.48 14.61 40.20
C SER A 197 22.38 15.62 40.92
N PRO A 198 22.56 16.85 40.37
CA PRO A 198 21.67 17.91 40.83
C PRO A 198 21.16 18.86 39.74
N LYS A 199 19.94 19.34 40.00
CA LYS A 199 19.23 20.48 39.40
C LYS A 199 20.06 21.76 39.44
N PRO A 200 20.07 22.56 38.37
CA PRO A 200 19.60 23.95 38.51
C PRO A 200 18.31 24.25 37.73
N ALA A 201 17.45 25.06 38.33
CA ALA A 201 16.30 25.67 37.69
C ALA A 201 16.75 26.96 36.99
N GLU A 202 16.55 27.03 35.68
CA GLU A 202 16.48 28.29 34.92
C GLU A 202 15.34 28.19 33.88
N THR A 203 14.33 29.04 34.10
CA THR A 203 13.55 29.85 33.14
C THR A 203 13.06 29.20 31.83
N PRO A 204 11.75 29.31 31.50
CA PRO A 204 11.20 28.78 30.24
C PRO A 204 11.62 29.70 29.09
N GLU A 205 12.80 29.47 28.53
CA GLU A 205 13.12 30.01 27.23
C GLU A 205 12.29 29.27 26.19
N LYS A 206 11.27 29.98 25.70
CA LYS A 206 10.48 29.66 24.52
C LYS A 206 11.44 29.48 23.33
N LYS A 207 12.00 28.28 23.19
CA LYS A 207 12.68 27.86 21.98
C LYS A 207 11.66 28.03 20.86
N ALA A 208 11.98 28.89 19.90
CA ALA A 208 11.27 28.94 18.64
C ALA A 208 11.43 27.57 18.00
N SER A 209 10.47 26.69 18.21
CA SER A 209 10.40 25.40 17.56
C SER A 209 10.10 25.66 16.10
N THR A 210 11.10 25.46 15.25
CA THR A 210 10.88 25.42 13.81
C THR A 210 9.87 24.32 13.54
N GLU A 211 8.64 24.70 13.21
CA GLU A 211 7.55 23.77 12.96
C GLU A 211 7.93 22.84 11.82
N LYS A 212 8.14 21.56 12.15
CA LYS A 212 8.47 20.53 11.17
C LYS A 212 7.18 19.84 10.73
N TYR A 213 6.98 19.79 9.42
CA TYR A 213 5.86 19.12 8.79
C TYR A 213 6.31 17.85 8.07
N HIS A 214 5.47 16.83 8.09
CA HIS A 214 5.61 15.59 7.34
C HIS A 214 4.38 15.38 6.45
N GLU A 215 4.61 15.00 5.21
CA GLU A 215 3.54 14.62 4.28
C GLU A 215 3.38 13.10 4.31
N VAL A 216 2.20 12.64 4.72
CA VAL A 216 1.87 11.23 4.90
C VAL A 216 2.01 10.48 3.58
N LYS A 217 2.88 9.48 3.53
CA LYS A 217 3.09 8.61 2.36
C LYS A 217 2.09 7.44 2.35
N PRO A 218 1.93 6.75 1.21
CA PRO A 218 1.18 5.50 1.16
C PRO A 218 1.66 4.51 2.22
N LEU A 219 0.71 3.83 2.88
CA LEU A 219 0.92 2.82 3.92
C LEU A 219 1.53 3.33 5.24
N GLU A 220 1.64 4.65 5.44
CA GLU A 220 1.99 5.21 6.75
C GLU A 220 0.79 5.23 7.70
N THR A 221 1.05 5.06 8.99
CA THR A 221 0.05 5.11 10.06
C THR A 221 0.47 6.12 11.12
N LEU A 222 -0.47 6.66 11.90
CA LEU A 222 -0.17 7.54 13.04
C LEU A 222 0.81 6.89 14.02
N TYR A 223 0.68 5.57 14.22
CA TYR A 223 1.58 4.79 15.07
C TYR A 223 3.01 4.76 14.50
N GLY A 224 3.16 4.45 13.22
CA GLY A 224 4.46 4.44 12.54
C GLY A 224 5.13 5.81 12.55
N LEU A 225 4.35 6.87 12.30
CA LEU A 225 4.83 8.25 12.34
C LEU A 225 5.22 8.67 13.76
N GLY A 226 4.41 8.35 14.76
CA GLY A 226 4.73 8.60 16.16
C GLY A 226 6.09 7.98 16.54
N LYS A 227 6.29 6.70 16.21
CA LYS A 227 7.57 6.01 16.45
C LYS A 227 8.75 6.66 15.71
N ALA A 228 8.55 7.08 14.46
CA ALA A 228 9.60 7.70 13.65
C ALA A 228 10.04 9.07 14.21
N TYR A 229 9.12 9.83 14.79
CA TYR A 229 9.37 11.17 15.32
C TYR A 229 9.50 11.23 16.84
N GLY A 230 9.43 10.10 17.54
CA GLY A 230 9.49 10.03 19.00
C GLY A 230 8.29 10.67 19.69
N LEU A 231 7.12 10.66 19.05
CA LEU A 231 5.86 11.18 19.56
C LEU A 231 4.90 10.01 19.83
N SER A 232 4.10 10.12 20.89
CA SER A 232 2.94 9.24 21.04
C SER A 232 1.85 9.58 20.01
N VAL A 233 0.97 8.62 19.72
CA VAL A 233 -0.17 8.84 18.81
C VAL A 233 -1.04 9.99 19.32
N ASP A 234 -1.28 10.07 20.63
CA ASP A 234 -2.09 11.11 21.23
C ASP A 234 -1.44 12.49 21.14
N GLU A 235 -0.12 12.58 21.35
CA GLU A 235 0.62 13.84 21.14
C GLU A 235 0.55 14.27 19.67
N LEU A 236 0.73 13.34 18.74
CA LEU A 236 0.68 13.64 17.31
C LEU A 236 -0.74 14.11 16.90
N ARG A 237 -1.78 13.51 17.45
CA ARG A 237 -3.18 13.94 17.25
C ARG A 237 -3.42 15.34 17.81
N ARG A 238 -3.00 15.60 19.06
CA ARG A 238 -3.15 16.91 19.71
C ARG A 238 -2.43 18.01 18.94
N LEU A 239 -1.23 17.72 18.45
CA LEU A 239 -0.41 18.66 17.67
C LEU A 239 -1.07 19.05 16.33
N ASN A 240 -1.95 18.20 15.82
CA ASN A 240 -2.64 18.37 14.54
C ASN A 240 -4.16 18.61 14.70
N ASN A 241 -4.61 18.90 15.93
CA ASN A 241 -6.03 19.10 16.27
C ASN A 241 -6.96 17.98 15.78
N MET A 242 -6.49 16.72 15.87
CA MET A 242 -7.24 15.54 15.44
C MET A 242 -8.02 14.91 16.60
N SER A 243 -9.21 14.42 16.31
CA SER A 243 -10.03 13.62 17.23
C SER A 243 -9.45 12.20 17.39
N PRO A 244 -9.80 11.44 18.45
CA PRO A 244 -9.30 10.06 18.65
C PRO A 244 -9.69 9.09 17.53
N THR A 245 -10.83 9.32 16.90
CA THR A 245 -11.38 8.51 15.80
C THR A 245 -10.83 8.88 14.43
N ASP A 246 -10.15 10.02 14.32
CA ASP A 246 -9.67 10.51 13.03
C ASP A 246 -8.57 9.59 12.50
N THR A 247 -8.58 9.38 11.19
CA THR A 247 -7.57 8.58 10.49
C THR A 247 -6.81 9.47 9.53
N ILE A 248 -5.50 9.24 9.42
CA ILE A 248 -4.66 9.98 8.50
C ILE A 248 -4.86 9.50 7.06
N ARG A 249 -4.81 10.43 6.12
CA ARG A 249 -4.90 10.13 4.68
C ARG A 249 -3.56 10.35 4.01
N THR A 250 -3.30 9.62 2.94
CA THR A 250 -2.12 9.85 2.10
C THR A 250 -2.14 11.27 1.54
N GLY A 251 -0.97 11.93 1.54
CA GLY A 251 -0.80 13.33 1.15
C GLY A 251 -1.16 14.35 2.25
N GLN A 252 -1.68 13.91 3.40
CA GLN A 252 -1.98 14.83 4.51
C GLN A 252 -0.69 15.40 5.11
N LYS A 253 -0.65 16.72 5.35
CA LYS A 253 0.45 17.36 6.07
C LYS A 253 0.18 17.30 7.57
N LEU A 254 1.10 16.70 8.31
CA LEU A 254 1.08 16.61 9.76
C LEU A 254 2.27 17.36 10.35
N LYS A 255 2.01 18.19 11.35
CA LYS A 255 3.03 18.74 12.24
C LYS A 255 3.59 17.59 13.10
N VAL A 256 4.91 17.46 13.13
CA VAL A 256 5.64 16.35 13.78
C VAL A 256 6.73 16.84 14.75
N SER A 257 6.69 18.12 15.13
CA SER A 257 7.56 18.69 16.16
C SER A 257 6.76 19.56 17.13
N LYS A 258 7.12 19.50 18.41
CA LYS A 258 6.62 20.38 19.47
C LYS A 258 7.18 21.79 19.32
#